data_AF-A0A7S2VJ46-F1
#
_entry.id   AF-A0A7S2VJ46-F1
#
_cell.length_a   1.000
_cell.length_b   1.000
_cell.length_c   1.000
_cell.angle_alpha   90.00
_cell.angle_beta   90.00
_cell.angle_gamma   90.00
#
_symmetry.space_group_name_H-M   'P 1'
#
loop_
_entity.id
_entity.type
_entity.pdbx_description
1 polymer ?
#
loop_
_entity_poly.entity_id
_entity_poly.type
_entity_poly.pdbx_seq_one_letter_code
_entity_poly.pdbx_strand_id
1 'polypeptide(L)'
;CIDEFDKMGADQQALLEAMEQQSVSIAKAGIVCTLPAQTTVVTAANPSKGTWDLTRTLVQNLKGVMSEALLSRFDVVYLMRDESKADVDAALSRHIVQQ
;
A
#
# COMPACT_ATOMS: atom_id res chain seq x y z
N CYS A 1 -8.34 5.75 0.99
CA CYS A 1 -7.94 4.45 0.43
C CYS A 1 -7.19 4.68 -0.87
N ILE A 2 -6.08 3.98 -1.11
CA ILE A 2 -5.31 4.06 -2.35
C ILE A 2 -5.17 2.65 -2.90
N ASP A 3 -5.66 2.43 -4.12
CA ASP A 3 -5.52 1.15 -4.81
C ASP A 3 -4.31 1.20 -5.76
N GLU A 4 -3.83 0.02 -6.16
CA GLU A 4 -2.67 -0.14 -7.04
C GLU A 4 -1.49 0.74 -6.64
N PHE A 5 -1.17 0.77 -5.34
CA PHE A 5 -0.16 1.65 -4.79
C PHE A 5 1.19 1.48 -5.49
N ASP A 6 1.51 0.28 -5.97
CA ASP A 6 2.69 -0.05 -6.76
C ASP A 6 2.83 0.71 -8.09
N LYS A 7 1.74 1.31 -8.61
CA LYS A 7 1.72 2.07 -9.86
C LYS A 7 1.98 3.57 -9.68
N MET A 8 1.98 4.06 -8.45
CA MET A 8 2.06 5.48 -8.14
C MET A 8 3.45 6.10 -8.39
N GLY A 9 4.50 5.27 -8.50
CA GLY A 9 5.84 5.74 -8.90
C GLY A 9 6.43 6.77 -7.94
N ALA A 10 6.94 7.89 -8.48
CA ALA A 10 7.60 8.93 -7.69
C ALA A 10 6.64 9.70 -6.76
N ASP A 11 5.35 9.74 -7.09
CA ASP A 11 4.35 10.51 -6.34
C ASP A 11 4.15 9.97 -4.92
N GLN A 12 4.53 8.71 -4.66
CA GLN A 12 4.50 8.11 -3.33
C GLN A 12 5.34 8.91 -2.31
N GLN A 13 6.39 9.62 -2.75
CA GLN A 13 7.19 10.45 -1.84
C GLN A 13 6.40 11.59 -1.22
N ALA A 14 5.38 12.12 -1.92
CA ALA A 14 4.53 13.17 -1.38
C ALA A 14 3.72 12.72 -0.16
N LEU A 15 3.46 11.42 -0.02
CA LEU A 15 2.76 10.86 1.14
C LEU A 15 3.64 10.80 2.40
N LEU A 16 4.97 10.81 2.27
CA LEU A 16 5.87 10.73 3.43
C LEU A 16 5.66 11.91 4.38
N GLU A 17 5.48 13.13 3.85
CA GLU A 17 5.21 14.30 4.68
C GLU A 17 3.88 14.15 5.41
N ALA A 18 2.82 13.81 4.67
CA ALA A 18 1.48 13.68 5.20
C ALA A 18 1.38 12.59 6.27
N MET A 19 2.03 11.44 6.07
CA MET A 19 2.01 10.33 7.02
C MET A 19 2.91 10.57 8.24
N GLU A 20 4.05 11.25 8.06
CA GLU A 20 5.00 11.47 9.15
C GLU A 20 4.61 12.65 10.05
N GLN A 21 4.26 13.78 9.44
CA GLN A 21 4.01 15.03 10.16
C GLN A 21 2.52 15.23 10.45
N GLN A 22 1.65 14.41 9.86
CA GLN A 22 0.19 14.61 9.85
C GLN A 22 -0.21 16.01 9.34
N SER A 23 0.59 16.55 8.43
CA SER A 23 0.38 17.85 7.77
C SER A 23 0.99 17.87 6.38
N VAL A 24 0.56 18.80 5.54
CA VAL A 24 1.13 19.08 4.21
C VAL A 24 1.46 20.55 4.09
N SER A 25 2.69 20.84 3.70
CA SER A 25 3.22 22.19 3.52
C SER A 25 3.15 22.59 2.05
N ILE A 26 2.57 23.75 1.78
CA ILE A 26 2.36 24.26 0.43
C ILE A 26 3.07 25.60 0.33
N ALA A 27 3.97 25.72 -0.65
CA ALA A 27 4.62 26.97 -1.04
C ALA A 27 4.51 27.14 -2.55
N LYS A 28 3.43 27.78 -3.02
CA LYS A 28 3.14 27.93 -4.45
C LYS A 28 2.34 29.20 -4.74
N ALA A 29 2.68 29.89 -5.82
CA ALA A 29 1.97 31.09 -6.30
C ALA A 29 1.77 32.18 -5.21
N GLY A 30 2.79 32.38 -4.36
CA GLY A 30 2.74 33.33 -3.25
C GLY A 30 1.94 32.87 -2.03
N ILE A 31 1.32 31.69 -2.07
CA ILE A 31 0.66 31.06 -0.93
C ILE A 31 1.69 30.20 -0.20
N VAL A 32 1.88 30.49 1.08
CA VAL A 32 2.69 29.68 2.01
C VAL A 32 1.78 29.31 3.17
N CYS A 33 1.45 28.03 3.28
CA CYS A 33 0.62 27.52 4.36
C CYS A 33 0.94 26.06 4.68
N THR A 34 0.59 25.63 5.89
CA THR A 34 0.62 24.23 6.31
C THR A 34 -0.79 23.82 6.66
N LEU A 35 -1.26 22.72 6.07
CA LEU A 35 -2.61 22.20 6.25
C LEU A 35 -2.56 20.89 7.03
N PRO A 36 -3.49 20.63 7.96
CA PRO A 36 -3.54 19.35 8.66
C PRO A 36 -3.94 18.21 7.72
N ALA A 37 -3.30 17.05 7.88
CA ALA A 37 -3.52 15.82 7.10
C ALA A 37 -3.80 14.61 8.01
N GLN A 38 -4.50 14.85 9.13
CA GLN A 38 -4.87 13.86 10.16
C GLN A 38 -5.87 12.83 9.63
N THR A 39 -5.40 11.93 8.78
CA THR A 39 -6.20 10.94 8.08
C THR A 39 -5.56 9.56 8.18
N THR A 40 -6.38 8.52 8.12
CA THR A 40 -5.90 7.14 8.05
C THR A 40 -5.68 6.74 6.60
N VAL A 41 -4.51 6.17 6.32
CA VAL A 41 -4.17 5.64 5.00
C VAL A 41 -4.40 4.14 4.98
N VAL A 42 -5.21 3.67 4.02
CA VAL A 42 -5.39 2.26 3.71
C VAL A 42 -4.98 2.07 2.26
N THR A 43 -4.03 1.18 2.00
CA THR A 43 -3.49 0.94 0.66
C THR A 43 -3.53 -0.53 0.26
N ALA A 44 -3.76 -0.80 -1.01
CA ALA A 44 -3.53 -2.10 -1.64
C ALA A 44 -2.38 -1.99 -2.65
N ALA A 45 -1.50 -2.98 -2.68
CA ALA A 45 -0.34 -2.99 -3.56
C ALA A 45 -0.02 -4.43 -3.98
N ASN A 46 0.45 -4.59 -5.21
CA ASN A 46 0.97 -5.87 -5.67
C ASN A 46 2.48 -6.01 -5.37
N PRO A 47 2.99 -7.24 -5.17
CA PRO A 47 4.43 -7.46 -5.05
C PRO A 47 5.15 -7.13 -6.36
N SER A 48 6.46 -6.81 -6.29
CA SER A 48 7.21 -6.24 -7.42
C SER A 48 7.24 -7.09 -8.70
N LYS A 49 6.98 -8.40 -8.59
CA LYS A 49 6.96 -9.35 -9.73
C LYS A 49 5.57 -9.94 -9.99
N GLY A 50 4.52 -9.38 -9.39
CA GLY A 50 3.15 -9.90 -9.46
C GLY A 50 2.89 -11.15 -8.61
N THR A 51 3.92 -11.89 -8.21
CA THR A 51 3.82 -13.03 -7.30
C THR A 51 4.71 -12.85 -6.06
N TRP A 52 4.29 -13.46 -4.95
CA TRP A 52 5.03 -13.42 -3.69
C TRP A 52 6.07 -14.54 -3.62
N ASP A 53 7.34 -14.18 -3.38
CA ASP A 53 8.44 -15.14 -3.24
C ASP A 53 8.71 -15.43 -1.75
N LEU A 54 8.49 -16.69 -1.34
CA LEU A 54 8.66 -17.15 0.04
C LEU A 54 10.12 -17.22 0.50
N THR A 55 11.08 -17.18 -0.43
CA THR A 55 12.52 -17.19 -0.11
C THR A 55 13.05 -15.80 0.23
N ARG A 56 12.25 -14.76 0.02
CA ARG A 56 12.62 -13.34 0.20
C ARG A 56 11.95 -12.73 1.41
N THR A 57 12.59 -11.72 2.00
CA THR A 57 11.99 -10.91 3.06
C THR A 57 10.85 -10.02 2.51
N LEU A 58 10.02 -9.46 3.40
CA LEU A 58 8.97 -8.50 3.05
C LEU A 58 9.52 -7.35 2.20
N VAL A 59 10.59 -6.71 2.68
CA VAL A 59 11.26 -5.58 2.00
C VAL A 59 11.77 -5.98 0.61
N GLN A 60 12.32 -7.19 0.48
CA GLN A 60 12.83 -7.69 -0.80
C GLN A 60 11.70 -7.99 -1.80
N ASN A 61 10.53 -8.47 -1.34
CA ASN A 61 9.36 -8.70 -2.18
C ASN A 61 8.68 -7.40 -2.64
N LEU A 62 8.82 -6.32 -1.86
CA LEU A 62 8.27 -4.99 -2.15
C LEU A 62 9.30 -4.03 -2.78
N LYS A 63 10.51 -4.51 -3.08
CA LYS A 63 11.59 -3.68 -3.62
C LYS A 63 11.16 -3.03 -4.94
N GLY A 64 11.20 -1.71 -5.00
CA GLY A 64 10.79 -0.93 -6.18
C GLY A 64 9.29 -0.64 -6.27
N VAL A 65 8.47 -1.21 -5.39
CA VAL A 65 7.04 -0.89 -5.23
C VAL A 65 6.84 0.19 -4.17
N MET A 66 7.59 0.12 -3.07
CA MET A 66 7.54 1.07 -1.98
C MET A 66 8.93 1.25 -1.37
N SER A 67 9.26 2.46 -0.92
CA SER A 67 10.51 2.72 -0.20
C SER A 67 10.45 2.19 1.24
N GLU A 68 11.59 1.79 1.81
CA GLU A 68 11.67 1.34 3.21
C GLU A 68 11.17 2.41 4.19
N ALA A 69 11.42 3.69 3.88
CA ALA A 69 10.97 4.83 4.67
C ALA A 69 9.46 5.02 4.68
N LEU A 70 8.75 4.61 3.60
CA LEU A 70 7.30 4.66 3.54
C LEU A 70 6.68 3.42 4.18
N LEU A 71 7.28 2.24 3.94
CA LEU A 71 6.86 0.98 4.56
C LEU A 71 6.88 1.08 6.10
N SER A 72 7.88 1.76 6.67
CA SER A 72 7.97 1.95 8.12
C SER A 72 6.89 2.86 8.73
N ARG A 73 6.10 3.57 7.91
CA ARG A 73 4.98 4.42 8.36
C ARG A 73 3.65 3.68 8.41
N PHE A 74 3.61 2.44 7.94
CA PHE A 74 2.45 1.59 8.12
C PHE A 74 2.59 0.82 9.43
N ASP A 75 1.66 1.05 10.34
CA ASP A 75 1.58 0.31 11.60
C ASP A 75 1.25 -1.18 11.37
N VAL A 76 0.49 -1.46 10.30
CA VAL A 76 0.02 -2.80 9.96
C VAL A 76 0.26 -3.07 8.48
N VAL A 77 0.93 -4.18 8.19
CA VAL A 77 1.12 -4.70 6.84
C VAL A 77 0.49 -6.09 6.78
N TYR A 78 -0.56 -6.23 5.98
CA TYR A 78 -1.27 -7.50 5.83
C TYR A 78 -0.96 -8.12 4.48
N LEU A 79 -0.26 -9.26 4.50
CA LEU A 79 0.08 -10.01 3.30
C LEU A 79 -1.06 -10.97 2.94
N MET A 80 -1.79 -10.65 1.87
CA MET A 80 -2.77 -11.56 1.27
C MET A 80 -2.08 -12.41 0.20
N ARG A 81 -2.03 -13.73 0.43
CA ARG A 81 -1.53 -14.70 -0.56
C ARG A 81 -2.69 -15.57 -1.03
N ASP A 82 -2.76 -15.74 -2.34
CA ASP A 82 -3.60 -16.74 -2.95
C ASP A 82 -2.91 -18.11 -2.81
N GLU A 83 -3.45 -18.96 -1.94
CA GLU A 83 -2.99 -20.34 -1.75
C GLU A 83 -4.09 -21.27 -2.27
N SER A 84 -3.81 -22.01 -3.34
CA SER A 84 -4.76 -22.95 -3.92
C SER A 84 -5.11 -24.05 -2.91
N LYS A 85 -6.32 -23.98 -2.34
CA LYS A 85 -6.84 -24.93 -1.36
C LYS A 85 -8.24 -25.33 -1.79
N ALA A 86 -8.36 -26.55 -2.31
CA ALA A 86 -9.60 -27.05 -2.92
C ALA A 86 -10.85 -26.80 -2.06
N ASP A 87 -10.78 -27.00 -0.74
CA ASP A 87 -11.91 -26.77 0.17
C ASP A 87 -12.31 -25.29 0.28
N VAL A 88 -11.31 -24.40 0.36
CA VAL A 88 -11.50 -22.94 0.43
C VAL A 88 -12.00 -22.42 -0.91
N ASP A 89 -11.40 -22.85 -2.01
CA ASP A 89 -11.76 -22.45 -3.37
C ASP A 89 -13.18 -22.90 -3.71
N ALA A 90 -13.56 -24.12 -3.29
CA ALA A 90 -14.92 -24.62 -3.46
C ALA A 90 -15.94 -23.86 -2.60
N ALA A 91 -15.59 -23.51 -1.36
CA ALA A 91 -16.44 -22.67 -0.51
C ALA A 91 -16.62 -21.26 -1.07
N LEU A 92 -15.53 -20.64 -1.53
CA LEU A 92 -15.54 -19.33 -2.17
C LEU A 92 -16.36 -19.34 -3.47
N SER A 93 -16.16 -20.35 -4.32
CA SER A 93 -16.90 -20.51 -5.57
C SER A 93 -18.41 -20.67 -5.33
N ARG A 94 -18.80 -21.50 -4.34
CA ARG A 94 -20.21 -21.63 -3.94
C ARG A 94 -20.78 -20.30 -3.46
N HIS A 95 -20.03 -19.54 -2.67
CA HIS A 95 -20.45 -18.24 -2.18
C HIS A 95 -20.67 -17.24 -3.33
N ILE A 96 -19.73 -17.15 -4.27
CA ILE A 96 -19.81 -16.24 -5.42
C ILE A 96 -21.00 -16.57 -6.33
N VAL A 97 -21.25 -17.86 -6.61
CA VAL A 97 -22.36 -18.30 -7.48
C VAL A 97 -23.74 -18.11 -6.81
N GLN A 98 -23.79 -18.05 -5.48
CA GLN A 98 -25.03 -17.83 -4.73
C GLN A 98 -25.39 -16.34 -4.54
N GLN A 99 -24.49 -15.42 -4.90
CA GLN A 99 -24.78 -13.98 -4.97
C GLN A 99 -25.30 -13.59 -6.36
#